data_AF-A0A9Q0RVK0-F1
#
_entry.id   AF-A0A9Q0RVK0-F1
#
_cell.length_a   1.000
_cell.length_b   1.000
_cell.length_c   1.000
_cell.angle_alpha   90.00
_cell.angle_beta   90.00
_cell.angle_gamma   90.00
#
_symmetry.space_group_name_H-M   'P 1'
#
loop_
_entity.id
_entity.type
_entity.pdbx_description
1 polymer ?
#
loop_
_entity_poly.entity_id
_entity_poly.type
_entity_poly.pdbx_seq_one_letter_code
_entity_poly.pdbx_strand_id
1 'polypeptide(L)'
;MYQQSNFQPFPDFTQPPPIIQQSFPPIDDSTIDKFLIDRNHLKIQRNEEIVFNHFGINSRDRLNVIQINLNNLIQQQQCEETNLRNNVAHIPPSVWEDKINLLKRNQMKIQQLLVKLETLSSEVNTTKTIKRKRRKKQKLKKPSQHIEPESASPKEVDKPLQKSQSSDLEESYEKYEVDRLRAANIKRINECKRQLKLLDSLIELRCIRRKSSHVGATSTASNEKYFIEKIDRLKSKWTDALTKCTSLENEIHMLSTQTVSKLWLDALFSNSESSVLEDDASDFNKLLDVRRSWDLCLVNDENVFGSSIPPGWVMPNPNPSAEWASFLVEQL
;
A
#
# COMPACT_ATOMS: atom_id res chain seq x y z
N MET A 1 12.34 64.44 29.08
CA MET A 1 10.94 63.96 29.16
C MET A 1 10.91 62.52 28.70
N TYR A 2 10.97 61.58 29.63
CA TYR A 2 10.93 60.15 29.33
C TYR A 2 9.47 59.73 29.16
N GLN A 3 9.12 59.20 27.99
CA GLN A 3 7.82 58.61 27.72
C GLN A 3 7.70 57.31 28.52
N GLN A 4 6.73 57.27 29.44
CA GLN A 4 6.36 56.06 30.16
C GLN A 4 5.66 55.10 29.19
N SER A 5 6.29 53.96 28.95
CA SER A 5 5.72 52.84 28.22
C SER A 5 4.59 52.21 29.03
N ASN A 6 3.36 52.31 28.49
CA ASN A 6 2.19 51.59 28.98
C ASN A 6 2.41 50.08 28.82
N PHE A 7 2.82 49.43 29.90
CA PHE A 7 2.74 47.98 30.02
C PHE A 7 1.28 47.60 30.21
N GLN A 8 0.69 46.92 29.21
CA GLN A 8 -0.58 46.24 29.41
C GLN A 8 -0.37 45.11 30.44
N PRO A 9 -1.20 45.02 31.50
CA PRO A 9 -1.16 43.90 32.41
C PRO A 9 -1.52 42.60 31.66
N PHE A 10 -0.87 41.51 32.05
CA PHE A 10 -1.14 40.17 31.53
C PHE A 10 -2.64 39.85 31.62
N PRO A 11 -3.22 39.19 30.60
CA PRO A 11 -4.62 38.81 30.62
C PRO A 11 -4.88 37.88 31.80
N ASP A 12 -5.96 38.17 32.54
CA ASP A 12 -6.42 37.38 33.67
C ASP A 12 -6.95 36.03 33.19
N PHE A 13 -6.15 34.98 33.35
CA PHE A 13 -6.48 33.61 32.93
C PHE A 13 -7.59 32.95 33.76
N THR A 14 -8.12 33.63 34.80
CA THR A 14 -9.25 33.11 35.57
C THR A 14 -10.60 33.41 34.91
N GLN A 15 -10.64 34.27 33.89
CA GLN A 15 -11.86 34.50 33.12
C GLN A 15 -11.97 33.50 31.95
N PRO A 16 -13.13 32.85 31.77
CA PRO A 16 -13.38 32.05 30.58
C PRO A 16 -13.25 32.95 29.35
N PRO A 17 -12.65 32.45 28.25
CA PRO A 17 -12.44 33.26 27.05
C PRO A 17 -13.76 33.88 26.60
N PRO A 18 -13.77 35.18 26.21
CA PRO A 18 -14.99 35.85 25.78
C PRO A 18 -15.62 35.05 24.66
N ILE A 19 -16.92 34.77 24.77
CA ILE A 19 -17.69 34.06 23.75
C ILE A 19 -17.61 34.90 22.48
N ILE A 20 -16.76 34.47 21.55
CA ILE A 20 -16.59 35.09 20.25
C ILE A 20 -17.90 34.84 19.48
N GLN A 21 -18.84 35.78 19.57
CA GLN A 21 -20.02 35.85 18.70
C GLN A 21 -19.59 36.33 17.30
N GLN A 22 -18.63 35.65 16.69
CA GLN A 22 -18.35 35.81 15.27
C GLN A 22 -19.46 35.08 14.53
N SER A 23 -20.46 35.84 14.08
CA SER A 23 -21.31 35.43 12.97
C SER A 23 -20.41 35.24 11.76
N PHE A 24 -19.94 34.01 11.56
CA PHE A 24 -19.27 33.65 10.31
C PHE A 24 -20.25 33.94 9.17
N PRO A 25 -19.83 34.70 8.14
CA PRO A 25 -20.66 34.87 6.95
C PRO A 25 -21.01 33.48 6.42
N PRO A 26 -22.26 33.27 5.93
CA PRO A 26 -22.67 31.98 5.39
C PRO A 26 -21.65 31.57 4.33
N ILE A 27 -20.98 30.45 4.58
CA ILE A 27 -19.99 29.90 3.66
C ILE A 27 -20.78 29.43 2.44
N ASP A 28 -20.63 30.14 1.33
CA ASP A 28 -21.19 29.75 0.04
C ASP A 28 -20.52 28.46 -0.42
N ASP A 29 -21.31 27.49 -0.90
CA ASP A 29 -20.83 26.20 -1.42
C ASP A 29 -19.77 26.41 -2.52
N SER A 30 -19.85 27.52 -3.26
CA SER A 30 -18.84 27.91 -4.26
C SER A 30 -17.43 28.13 -3.66
N THR A 31 -17.36 28.59 -2.40
CA THR A 31 -16.11 28.86 -1.69
C THR A 31 -15.48 27.56 -1.20
N ILE A 32 -16.31 26.59 -0.79
CA ILE A 32 -15.87 25.25 -0.38
C ILE A 32 -15.29 24.50 -1.59
N ASP A 33 -15.98 24.52 -2.72
CA ASP A 33 -15.51 23.87 -3.95
C ASP A 33 -14.19 24.47 -4.44
N LYS A 34 -14.07 25.80 -4.41
CA LYS A 34 -12.82 26.48 -4.77
C LYS A 34 -11.67 26.13 -3.83
N PHE A 35 -11.93 26.06 -2.52
CA PHE A 35 -10.94 25.65 -1.53
C PHE A 35 -10.50 24.19 -1.72
N LEU A 36 -11.43 23.28 -2.05
CA LEU A 36 -11.11 21.88 -2.32
C LEU A 36 -10.27 21.72 -3.60
N ILE A 37 -10.57 22.50 -4.64
CA ILE A 37 -9.79 22.54 -5.90
C ILE A 37 -8.37 23.08 -5.62
N ASP A 38 -8.24 24.20 -4.92
CA ASP A 38 -6.95 24.83 -4.61
C ASP A 38 -6.08 23.93 -3.69
N ARG A 39 -6.71 23.28 -2.69
CA ARG A 39 -6.01 22.33 -1.80
C ARG A 39 -5.52 21.09 -2.55
N ASN A 40 -6.29 20.60 -3.52
CA ASN A 40 -5.86 19.50 -4.37
C ASN A 40 -4.71 19.91 -5.31
N HIS A 41 -4.75 21.12 -5.88
CA HIS A 41 -3.66 21.66 -6.70
C HIS A 41 -2.34 21.79 -5.92
N LEU A 42 -2.39 22.30 -4.68
CA LEU A 42 -1.20 22.44 -3.82
C LEU A 42 -0.62 21.08 -3.39
N LYS A 43 -1.47 20.07 -3.13
CA LYS A 43 -1.01 18.70 -2.88
C LYS A 43 -0.31 18.10 -4.11
N ILE A 44 -0.84 18.36 -5.30
CA ILE A 44 -0.27 17.84 -6.55
C ILE A 44 1.08 18.50 -6.84
N GLN A 45 1.21 19.82 -6.68
CA GLN A 45 2.48 20.52 -6.91
C GLN A 45 3.59 20.05 -5.95
N ARG A 46 3.29 19.91 -4.65
CA ARG A 46 4.27 19.36 -3.69
C ARG A 46 4.66 17.92 -4.02
N ASN A 47 3.71 17.12 -4.51
CA ASN A 47 4.00 15.75 -4.94
C ASN A 47 4.84 15.73 -6.24
N GLU A 48 4.68 16.68 -7.17
CA GLU A 48 5.51 16.75 -8.38
C GLU A 48 6.99 17.00 -8.05
N GLU A 49 7.32 17.84 -7.07
CA GLU A 49 8.71 18.12 -6.67
C GLU A 49 9.33 17.01 -5.82
N ILE A 50 8.57 16.38 -4.92
CA ILE A 50 9.08 15.34 -4.02
C ILE A 50 9.25 14.00 -4.76
N VAL A 51 8.35 13.65 -5.67
CA VAL A 51 8.33 12.35 -6.37
C VAL A 51 9.39 12.28 -7.48
N PHE A 52 9.79 13.40 -8.08
CA PHE A 52 10.80 13.38 -9.15
C PHE A 52 12.24 13.33 -8.65
N ASN A 53 12.53 13.85 -7.45
CA ASN A 53 13.90 13.99 -6.95
C ASN A 53 14.33 12.93 -5.93
N HIS A 54 13.45 12.05 -5.45
CA HIS A 54 13.83 10.99 -4.52
C HIS A 54 13.94 9.61 -5.19
N PHE A 55 15.13 9.03 -5.05
CA PHE A 55 15.54 7.73 -5.56
C PHE A 55 14.57 6.62 -5.12
N GLY A 56 14.15 5.77 -6.07
CA GLY A 56 13.52 4.47 -5.77
C GLY A 56 12.14 4.20 -6.39
N ILE A 57 11.45 5.21 -6.91
CA ILE A 57 10.11 4.98 -7.48
C ILE A 57 10.22 4.17 -8.77
N ASN A 58 9.53 3.03 -8.80
CA ASN A 58 9.45 2.11 -9.94
C ASN A 58 9.00 2.87 -11.19
N SER A 59 9.60 2.57 -12.35
CA SER A 59 9.25 3.17 -13.64
C SER A 59 7.75 3.08 -13.94
N ARG A 60 7.07 2.06 -13.40
CA ARG A 60 5.62 1.90 -13.51
C ARG A 60 4.84 2.96 -12.73
N ASP A 61 5.29 3.29 -11.53
CA ASP A 61 4.62 4.27 -10.67
C ASP A 61 4.82 5.69 -11.21
N ARG A 62 6.01 5.98 -11.75
CA ARG A 62 6.25 7.23 -12.50
C ARG A 62 5.30 7.40 -13.68
N LEU A 63 5.05 6.32 -14.43
CA LEU A 63 4.14 6.31 -15.57
C LEU A 63 2.69 6.56 -15.10
N ASN A 64 2.27 5.91 -14.02
CA ASN A 64 0.95 6.14 -13.43
C ASN A 64 0.76 7.58 -12.96
N VAL A 65 1.76 8.18 -12.30
CA VAL A 65 1.71 9.58 -11.85
C VAL A 65 1.57 10.54 -13.02
N ILE A 66 2.38 10.36 -14.07
CA ILE A 66 2.29 11.19 -15.28
C ILE A 66 0.92 11.02 -15.95
N GLN A 67 0.38 9.80 -16.01
CA GLN A 67 -0.92 9.53 -16.59
C GLN A 67 -2.07 10.19 -15.79
N ILE A 68 -2.00 10.17 -14.46
CA ILE A 68 -2.96 10.87 -13.60
C ILE A 68 -2.89 12.38 -13.83
N ASN A 69 -1.68 12.96 -13.82
CA ASN A 69 -1.50 14.40 -14.03
C ASN A 69 -1.99 14.83 -15.41
N LEU A 70 -1.74 14.02 -16.45
CA LEU A 70 -2.23 14.25 -17.80
C LEU A 70 -3.77 14.28 -17.84
N ASN A 71 -4.43 13.29 -17.25
CA ASN A 71 -5.90 13.21 -17.22
C ASN A 71 -6.51 14.41 -16.47
N ASN A 72 -5.92 14.81 -15.34
CA ASN A 72 -6.36 15.96 -14.58
C ASN A 72 -6.24 17.27 -15.39
N LEU A 73 -5.11 17.47 -16.09
CA LEU A 73 -4.91 18.64 -16.96
C LEU A 73 -5.93 18.67 -18.11
N ILE A 74 -6.21 17.53 -18.73
CA ILE A 74 -7.22 17.43 -19.81
C ILE A 74 -8.60 17.79 -19.27
N GLN A 75 -8.99 17.26 -18.10
CA GLN A 75 -10.27 17.58 -17.47
C GLN A 75 -10.38 19.05 -17.10
N GLN A 76 -9.33 19.63 -16.51
CA GLN A 76 -9.27 21.06 -16.20
C GLN A 76 -9.44 21.89 -17.47
N GLN A 77 -8.72 21.56 -18.54
CA GLN A 77 -8.83 22.25 -19.82
C GLN A 77 -10.26 22.21 -20.38
N GLN A 78 -10.91 21.03 -20.35
CA GLN A 78 -12.29 20.87 -20.81
C GLN A 78 -13.28 21.69 -19.96
N CYS A 79 -13.08 21.72 -18.64
CA CYS A 79 -13.90 22.53 -17.73
C CYS A 79 -13.74 24.04 -18.01
N GLU A 80 -12.52 24.51 -18.22
CA GLU A 80 -12.24 25.92 -18.53
C GLU A 80 -12.79 26.30 -19.92
N GLU A 81 -12.64 25.44 -20.93
CA GLU A 81 -13.19 25.67 -22.27
C GLU A 81 -14.72 25.73 -22.26
N THR A 82 -15.39 24.83 -21.54
CA THR A 82 -16.86 24.84 -21.40
C THR A 82 -17.33 26.07 -20.62
N ASN A 83 -16.63 26.46 -19.56
CA ASN A 83 -16.92 27.68 -18.82
C ASN A 83 -16.80 28.93 -19.71
N LEU A 84 -15.71 29.05 -20.48
CA LEU A 84 -15.53 30.14 -21.44
C LEU A 84 -16.65 30.18 -22.48
N ARG A 85 -17.01 29.04 -23.07
CA ARG A 85 -18.10 28.94 -24.06
C ARG A 85 -19.46 29.36 -23.50
N ASN A 86 -19.75 29.03 -22.24
CA ASN A 86 -21.03 29.35 -21.63
C ASN A 86 -21.11 30.82 -21.16
N ASN A 87 -19.97 31.44 -20.83
CA ASN A 87 -19.91 32.77 -20.22
C ASN A 87 -19.33 33.85 -21.14
N VAL A 88 -19.26 33.63 -22.46
CA VAL A 88 -18.65 34.57 -23.43
C VAL A 88 -19.18 36.00 -23.28
N ALA A 89 -20.49 36.16 -23.04
CA ALA A 89 -21.13 37.47 -22.94
C ALA A 89 -20.83 38.25 -21.65
N HIS A 90 -20.34 37.57 -20.61
CA HIS A 90 -20.20 38.15 -19.26
C HIS A 90 -18.75 38.31 -18.80
N ILE A 91 -17.78 37.81 -19.57
CA ILE A 91 -16.36 37.87 -19.21
C ILE A 91 -15.72 39.12 -19.84
N PRO A 92 -15.07 40.00 -19.05
CA PRO A 92 -14.32 41.12 -19.59
C PRO A 92 -13.20 40.69 -20.55
N PRO A 93 -12.88 41.47 -21.60
CA PRO A 93 -11.86 41.10 -22.59
C PRO A 93 -10.48 40.78 -22.00
N SER A 94 -10.05 41.48 -20.95
CA SER A 94 -8.77 41.22 -20.27
C SER A 94 -8.73 39.82 -19.62
N VAL A 95 -9.77 39.46 -18.88
CA VAL A 95 -9.90 38.15 -18.23
C VAL A 95 -10.03 37.03 -19.28
N TRP A 96 -10.67 37.32 -20.41
CA TRP A 96 -10.78 36.39 -21.53
C TRP A 96 -9.41 36.07 -22.12
N GLU A 97 -8.58 37.08 -22.36
CA GLU A 97 -7.22 36.91 -22.87
C GLU A 97 -6.32 36.13 -21.91
N ASP A 98 -6.41 36.42 -20.60
CA ASP A 98 -5.70 35.67 -19.56
C ASP A 98 -6.08 34.18 -19.55
N LYS A 99 -7.38 33.88 -19.66
CA LYS A 99 -7.88 32.50 -19.72
C LYS A 99 -7.45 31.78 -21.01
N ILE A 100 -7.44 32.46 -22.15
CA ILE A 100 -6.87 31.90 -23.40
C ILE A 100 -5.38 31.58 -23.22
N ASN A 101 -4.62 32.48 -22.61
CA ASN A 101 -3.20 32.28 -22.36
C ASN A 101 -2.95 31.13 -21.37
N LEU A 102 -3.83 30.95 -20.37
CA LEU A 102 -3.81 29.79 -19.48
C LEU A 102 -4.07 28.48 -20.25
N LEU A 103 -5.11 28.44 -21.10
CA LEU A 103 -5.41 27.26 -21.93
C LEU A 103 -4.23 26.88 -22.84
N LYS A 104 -3.56 27.86 -23.46
CA LYS A 104 -2.35 27.63 -24.27
C LYS A 104 -1.21 27.04 -23.44
N ARG A 105 -0.99 27.55 -22.22
CA ARG A 105 0.02 27.01 -21.29
C ARG A 105 -0.31 25.57 -20.89
N ASN A 106 -1.57 25.28 -20.58
CA ASN A 106 -2.03 23.92 -20.27
C ASN A 106 -1.83 22.97 -21.45
N GLN A 107 -2.15 23.42 -22.67
CA GLN A 107 -1.94 22.65 -23.89
C GLN A 107 -0.46 22.30 -24.11
N MET A 108 0.45 23.27 -23.91
CA MET A 108 1.90 23.00 -23.95
C MET A 108 2.34 22.01 -22.88
N LYS A 109 1.83 22.13 -21.64
CA LYS A 109 2.14 21.19 -20.55
C LYS A 109 1.66 19.77 -20.86
N ILE A 110 0.47 19.62 -21.45
CA ILE A 110 -0.08 18.33 -21.92
C ILE A 110 0.84 17.72 -22.98
N GLN A 111 1.26 18.49 -23.98
CA GLN A 111 2.19 18.00 -25.00
C GLN A 111 3.52 17.53 -24.40
N GLN A 112 4.08 18.27 -23.45
CA GLN A 112 5.30 17.87 -22.74
C GLN A 112 5.11 16.57 -21.95
N LEU A 113 3.98 16.39 -21.26
CA LEU A 113 3.68 15.16 -20.52
C LEU A 113 3.47 13.96 -21.45
N LEU A 114 2.85 14.16 -22.61
CA LEU A 114 2.69 13.11 -23.63
C LEU A 114 4.05 12.61 -24.13
N VAL A 115 4.97 13.52 -24.46
CA VAL A 115 6.34 13.17 -24.87
C VAL A 115 7.05 12.40 -23.76
N LYS A 116 6.97 12.87 -22.50
CA LYS A 116 7.57 12.16 -21.35
C LYS A 116 6.98 10.77 -21.13
N LEU A 117 5.68 10.61 -21.36
CA LEU A 117 5.00 9.32 -21.22
C LEU A 117 5.45 8.34 -22.31
N GLU A 118 5.63 8.83 -23.54
CA GLU A 118 6.15 8.03 -24.65
C GLU A 118 7.60 7.56 -24.39
N THR A 119 8.48 8.47 -23.92
CA THR A 119 9.87 8.11 -23.59
C THR A 119 9.92 7.07 -22.47
N LEU A 120 9.20 7.27 -21.37
CA LEU A 120 9.16 6.31 -20.25
C LEU A 120 8.54 4.97 -20.64
N SER A 121 7.49 4.97 -21.46
CA SER A 121 6.89 3.74 -21.97
C SER A 121 7.91 2.93 -22.78
N SER A 122 8.71 3.61 -23.60
CA SER A 122 9.78 2.98 -24.37
C SER A 122 10.86 2.36 -23.47
N GLU A 123 11.26 3.04 -22.39
CA GLU A 123 12.22 2.53 -21.39
C GLU A 123 11.70 1.30 -20.64
N VAL A 124 10.41 1.28 -20.28
CA VAL A 124 9.79 0.11 -19.64
C VAL A 124 9.80 -1.10 -20.58
N ASN A 125 9.64 -0.89 -21.89
CA ASN A 125 9.66 -1.97 -22.86
C ASN A 125 11.08 -2.49 -23.13
N THR A 126 12.09 -1.62 -23.17
CA THR A 126 13.49 -2.04 -23.31
C THR A 126 13.98 -2.81 -22.08
N THR A 127 13.63 -2.38 -20.87
CA THR A 127 14.00 -3.11 -19.63
C THR A 127 13.37 -4.50 -19.55
N LYS A 128 12.12 -4.67 -20.01
CA LYS A 128 11.46 -5.99 -20.10
C LYS A 128 12.18 -6.93 -21.06
N THR A 129 12.60 -6.45 -22.23
CA THR A 129 13.33 -7.27 -23.21
C THR A 129 14.70 -7.68 -22.71
N ILE A 130 15.43 -6.78 -22.02
CA ILE A 130 16.71 -7.07 -21.37
C ILE A 130 16.55 -8.15 -20.29
N LYS A 131 15.55 -8.02 -19.41
CA LYS A 131 15.25 -9.03 -18.36
C LYS A 131 14.90 -10.39 -18.97
N ARG A 132 14.14 -10.42 -20.08
CA ARG A 132 13.80 -11.66 -20.79
C ARG A 132 15.04 -12.32 -21.41
N LYS A 133 15.95 -11.55 -22.01
CA LYS A 133 17.24 -12.05 -22.53
C LYS A 133 18.12 -12.60 -21.41
N ARG A 134 18.19 -11.92 -20.25
CA ARG A 134 18.98 -12.37 -19.08
C ARG A 134 18.45 -13.69 -18.50
N ARG A 135 17.12 -13.85 -18.39
CA ARG A 135 16.47 -15.11 -17.95
C ARG A 135 16.73 -16.26 -18.92
N LYS A 136 16.69 -16.02 -20.24
CA LYS A 136 17.06 -17.05 -21.24
C LYS A 136 18.51 -17.50 -21.08
N LYS A 137 19.45 -16.56 -20.89
CA LYS A 137 20.87 -16.86 -20.64
C LYS A 137 21.09 -17.64 -19.33
N GLN A 138 20.35 -17.35 -18.26
CA GLN A 138 20.43 -18.12 -17.01
C GLN A 138 19.89 -19.55 -17.14
N LYS A 139 18.81 -19.76 -17.90
CA LYS A 139 18.28 -21.12 -18.15
C LYS A 139 19.25 -22.00 -18.94
N LEU A 140 19.99 -21.43 -19.89
CA LEU A 140 21.02 -22.14 -20.66
C LEU A 140 22.29 -22.44 -19.85
N LYS A 141 22.52 -21.72 -18.75
CA LYS A 141 23.67 -21.89 -17.86
C LYS A 141 23.42 -22.81 -16.66
N LYS A 142 22.22 -23.39 -16.52
CA LYS A 142 22.01 -24.50 -15.58
C LYS A 142 22.44 -25.78 -16.30
N PRO A 143 23.67 -26.30 -16.09
CA PRO A 143 23.98 -27.64 -16.57
C PRO A 143 22.96 -28.60 -15.95
N SER A 144 22.41 -29.47 -16.80
CA SER A 144 21.56 -30.57 -16.37
C SER A 144 22.39 -31.46 -15.46
N GLN A 145 22.34 -31.23 -14.15
CA GLN A 145 22.71 -32.21 -13.13
C GLN A 145 21.65 -33.30 -13.16
N HIS A 146 21.55 -34.01 -14.29
CA HIS A 146 20.91 -35.30 -14.35
C HIS A 146 21.98 -36.26 -13.86
N ILE A 147 21.93 -36.55 -12.57
CA ILE A 147 22.68 -37.59 -11.91
C ILE A 147 22.28 -38.89 -12.61
N GLU A 148 23.21 -39.53 -13.32
CA GLU A 148 23.08 -40.93 -13.66
C GLU A 148 23.18 -41.75 -12.37
N PRO A 149 22.27 -42.69 -12.11
CA PRO A 149 22.43 -43.64 -11.02
C PRO A 149 23.39 -44.74 -11.48
N GLU A 150 24.70 -44.52 -11.31
CA GLU A 150 25.68 -45.58 -11.51
C GLU A 150 25.69 -46.51 -10.29
N SER A 151 25.46 -47.77 -10.59
CA SER A 151 25.27 -48.90 -9.71
C SER A 151 26.52 -49.30 -8.92
N ALA A 152 26.25 -49.84 -7.73
CA ALA A 152 27.00 -50.90 -7.03
C ALA A 152 28.37 -50.58 -6.39
N SER A 153 28.37 -50.43 -5.06
CA SER A 153 29.07 -51.38 -4.17
C SER A 153 28.64 -51.16 -2.70
N PRO A 154 28.45 -52.22 -1.89
CA PRO A 154 28.28 -52.10 -0.45
C PRO A 154 29.65 -52.24 0.23
N LYS A 155 30.13 -51.18 0.87
CA LYS A 155 31.11 -51.28 1.96
C LYS A 155 30.55 -50.55 3.16
N GLU A 156 30.17 -51.38 4.14
CA GLU A 156 29.93 -51.00 5.52
C GLU A 156 31.08 -50.13 6.03
N VAL A 157 30.77 -48.88 6.32
CA VAL A 157 31.54 -48.05 7.24
C VAL A 157 30.49 -47.32 8.07
N ASP A 158 30.46 -47.64 9.37
CA ASP A 158 29.70 -46.94 10.39
C ASP A 158 29.93 -45.43 10.29
N LYS A 159 28.87 -44.70 9.89
CA LYS A 159 28.79 -43.25 9.96
C LYS A 159 27.61 -42.88 10.85
N PRO A 160 27.83 -42.58 12.14
CA PRO A 160 26.83 -41.91 12.94
C PRO A 160 27.01 -40.41 12.71
N LEU A 161 26.29 -39.83 11.74
CA LEU A 161 25.91 -38.39 11.68
C LEU A 161 25.24 -38.09 10.33
N GLN A 162 23.95 -38.41 10.18
CA GLN A 162 23.18 -37.98 8.99
C GLN A 162 21.70 -37.66 9.28
N LYS A 163 21.30 -37.59 10.55
CA LYS A 163 19.91 -37.22 10.92
C LYS A 163 19.64 -35.71 10.91
N SER A 164 20.66 -34.86 10.94
CA SER A 164 20.47 -33.41 11.01
C SER A 164 20.15 -32.74 9.67
N GLN A 165 20.56 -33.32 8.54
CA GLN A 165 20.34 -32.70 7.21
C GLN A 165 18.98 -33.04 6.57
N SER A 166 18.29 -34.08 7.03
CA SER A 166 16.97 -34.44 6.48
C SER A 166 15.87 -33.50 6.97
N SER A 167 15.98 -32.97 8.19
CA SER A 167 15.00 -32.06 8.80
C SER A 167 14.91 -30.72 8.06
N ASP A 168 16.06 -30.10 7.77
CA ASP A 168 16.12 -28.80 7.11
C ASP A 168 15.55 -28.83 5.68
N LEU A 169 15.70 -29.98 4.99
CA LEU A 169 15.15 -30.17 3.66
C LEU A 169 13.62 -30.30 3.71
N GLU A 170 13.09 -31.04 4.68
CA GLU A 170 11.65 -31.27 4.85
C GLU A 170 10.91 -29.97 5.18
N GLU A 171 11.43 -29.16 6.13
CA GLU A 171 10.89 -27.83 6.45
C GLU A 171 10.91 -26.88 5.24
N SER A 172 11.97 -26.93 4.42
CA SER A 172 12.05 -26.11 3.21
C SER A 172 10.99 -26.48 2.17
N TYR A 173 10.63 -27.77 2.06
CA TYR A 173 9.57 -28.22 1.15
C TYR A 173 8.19 -27.81 1.64
N GLU A 174 7.90 -27.95 2.93
CA GLU A 174 6.64 -27.54 3.53
C GLU A 174 6.40 -26.04 3.37
N LYS A 175 7.43 -25.22 3.64
CA LYS A 175 7.36 -23.77 3.46
C LYS A 175 7.07 -23.38 2.01
N TYR A 176 7.75 -24.02 1.06
CA TYR A 176 7.53 -23.77 -0.36
C TYR A 176 6.10 -24.13 -0.79
N GLU A 177 5.56 -25.24 -0.30
CA GLU A 177 4.21 -25.67 -0.63
C GLU A 177 3.15 -24.71 -0.05
N VAL A 178 3.33 -24.26 1.20
CA VAL A 178 2.47 -23.25 1.83
C VAL A 178 2.48 -21.94 1.03
N ASP A 179 3.66 -21.45 0.63
CA ASP A 179 3.79 -20.24 -0.19
C ASP A 179 3.14 -20.40 -1.58
N ARG A 180 3.28 -21.58 -2.18
CA ARG A 180 2.64 -21.92 -3.46
C ARG A 180 1.12 -21.88 -3.35
N LEU A 181 0.57 -22.49 -2.30
CA LEU A 181 -0.87 -22.50 -2.01
C LEU A 181 -1.38 -21.09 -1.73
N ARG A 182 -0.64 -20.29 -0.94
CA ARG A 182 -0.96 -18.90 -0.64
C ARG A 182 -1.01 -18.05 -1.92
N ALA A 183 0.00 -18.17 -2.77
CA ALA A 183 0.06 -17.45 -4.04
C ALA A 183 -1.09 -17.85 -4.99
N ALA A 184 -1.47 -19.13 -5.01
CA ALA A 184 -2.63 -19.60 -5.78
C ALA A 184 -3.94 -19.05 -5.22
N ASN A 185 -4.09 -18.99 -3.89
CA ASN A 185 -5.29 -18.46 -3.24
C ASN A 185 -5.45 -16.95 -3.47
N ILE A 186 -4.37 -16.18 -3.35
CA ILE A 186 -4.36 -14.72 -3.65
C ILE A 186 -4.84 -14.46 -5.08
N LYS A 187 -4.40 -15.27 -6.06
CA LYS A 187 -4.86 -15.16 -7.45
C LYS A 187 -6.37 -15.40 -7.56
N ARG A 188 -6.91 -16.40 -6.85
CA ARG A 188 -8.36 -16.69 -6.84
C ARG A 188 -9.16 -15.56 -6.19
N ILE A 189 -8.69 -15.00 -5.08
CA ILE A 189 -9.31 -13.84 -4.42
C ILE A 189 -9.39 -12.65 -5.39
N ASN A 190 -8.28 -12.35 -6.06
CA ASN A 190 -8.22 -11.25 -7.03
C ASN A 190 -9.15 -11.48 -8.23
N GLU A 191 -9.26 -12.72 -8.71
CA GLU A 191 -10.21 -13.05 -9.78
C GLU A 191 -11.67 -12.87 -9.32
N CYS A 192 -12.04 -13.33 -8.13
CA CYS A 192 -13.38 -13.12 -7.59
C CYS A 192 -13.71 -11.63 -7.47
N LYS A 193 -12.78 -10.82 -6.94
CA LYS A 193 -12.94 -9.36 -6.86
C LYS A 193 -13.09 -8.72 -8.25
N ARG A 194 -12.36 -9.20 -9.25
CA ARG A 194 -12.47 -8.71 -10.64
C ARG A 194 -13.84 -9.02 -11.24
N GLN A 195 -14.34 -10.25 -11.04
CA GLN A 195 -15.65 -10.66 -11.54
C GLN A 195 -16.80 -9.88 -10.87
N LEU A 196 -16.72 -9.64 -9.56
CA LEU A 196 -17.70 -8.80 -8.86
C LEU A 196 -17.74 -7.38 -9.42
N LYS A 197 -16.58 -6.73 -9.60
CA LYS A 197 -16.50 -5.40 -10.23
C LYS A 197 -17.05 -5.38 -11.65
N LEU A 198 -16.81 -6.43 -12.44
CA LEU A 198 -17.37 -6.56 -13.78
C LEU A 198 -18.91 -6.61 -13.73
N LEU A 199 -19.48 -7.41 -12.82
CA LEU A 199 -20.93 -7.48 -12.64
C LEU A 199 -21.52 -6.14 -12.20
N ASP A 200 -20.86 -5.40 -11.30
CA ASP A 200 -21.25 -4.04 -10.92
C ASP A 200 -21.28 -3.09 -12.13
N SER A 201 -20.21 -3.09 -12.94
CA SER A 201 -20.14 -2.25 -14.14
C SER A 201 -21.22 -2.58 -15.17
N LEU A 202 -21.62 -3.85 -15.28
CA LEU A 202 -22.72 -4.26 -16.17
C LEU A 202 -24.08 -3.73 -15.69
N ILE A 203 -24.32 -3.71 -14.38
CA ILE A 203 -25.50 -3.09 -13.80
C ILE A 203 -25.50 -1.59 -14.12
N GLU A 204 -24.38 -0.90 -13.86
CA GLU A 204 -24.25 0.54 -14.12
C GLU A 204 -24.46 0.89 -15.60
N LEU A 205 -23.81 0.18 -16.52
CA LEU A 205 -23.97 0.38 -17.96
C LEU A 205 -25.43 0.21 -18.40
N ARG A 206 -26.12 -0.78 -17.84
CA ARG A 206 -27.53 -1.00 -18.15
C ARG A 206 -28.42 0.09 -17.56
N CYS A 207 -28.13 0.56 -16.35
CA CYS A 207 -28.81 1.72 -15.76
C CYS A 207 -28.62 2.99 -16.60
N ILE A 208 -27.40 3.26 -17.08
CA ILE A 208 -27.10 4.39 -17.98
C ILE A 208 -27.86 4.24 -19.29
N ARG A 209 -27.85 3.05 -19.90
CA ARG A 209 -28.58 2.76 -21.14
C ARG A 209 -30.08 3.01 -20.97
N ARG A 210 -30.64 2.59 -19.82
CA ARG A 210 -32.05 2.84 -19.49
C ARG A 210 -32.36 4.33 -19.38
N LYS A 211 -31.51 5.11 -18.70
CA LYS A 211 -31.63 6.57 -18.61
C LYS A 211 -31.46 7.27 -19.97
N SER A 212 -30.74 6.65 -20.90
CA SER A 212 -30.49 7.20 -22.24
C SER A 212 -31.58 6.81 -23.26
N SER A 213 -32.28 5.69 -23.05
CA SER A 213 -33.28 5.12 -23.97
C SER A 213 -34.67 5.76 -23.89
N HIS A 214 -34.82 6.97 -23.34
CA HIS A 214 -36.09 7.70 -23.27
C HIS A 214 -36.75 8.02 -24.63
N VAL A 215 -36.15 7.63 -25.77
CA VAL A 215 -36.59 8.05 -27.13
C VAL A 215 -37.08 6.88 -28.03
N GLY A 216 -37.26 5.64 -27.55
CA GLY A 216 -38.05 4.69 -28.36
C GLY A 216 -37.91 3.19 -28.17
N ALA A 217 -37.10 2.71 -27.21
CA ALA A 217 -37.00 1.28 -26.94
C ALA A 217 -37.61 0.95 -25.59
N THR A 218 -38.85 0.47 -25.58
CA THR A 218 -39.49 -0.06 -24.38
C THR A 218 -38.86 -1.41 -24.02
N SER A 219 -37.75 -1.39 -23.29
CA SER A 219 -37.29 -2.59 -22.59
C SER A 219 -38.42 -3.04 -21.66
N THR A 220 -38.99 -4.21 -21.92
CA THR A 220 -40.10 -4.75 -21.11
C THR A 220 -39.62 -4.91 -19.66
N ALA A 221 -40.42 -4.49 -18.69
CA ALA A 221 -40.08 -4.56 -17.27
C ALA A 221 -39.71 -6.00 -16.82
N SER A 222 -40.27 -7.01 -17.48
CA SER A 222 -39.95 -8.43 -17.28
C SER A 222 -38.48 -8.76 -17.60
N ASN A 223 -37.95 -8.26 -18.72
CA ASN A 223 -36.56 -8.49 -19.12
C ASN A 223 -35.55 -7.84 -18.16
N GLU A 224 -35.97 -6.76 -17.51
CA GLU A 224 -35.15 -6.08 -16.51
C GLU A 224 -35.07 -6.87 -15.21
N LYS A 225 -36.22 -7.32 -14.71
CA LYS A 225 -36.28 -8.16 -13.52
C LYS A 225 -35.47 -9.44 -13.70
N TYR A 226 -35.61 -10.10 -14.84
CA TYR A 226 -34.85 -11.31 -15.16
C TYR A 226 -33.34 -11.06 -15.21
N PHE A 227 -32.90 -9.94 -15.79
CA PHE A 227 -31.48 -9.59 -15.82
C PHE A 227 -30.92 -9.35 -14.42
N ILE A 228 -31.60 -8.52 -13.62
CA ILE A 228 -31.17 -8.20 -12.26
C ILE A 228 -31.08 -9.49 -11.43
N GLU A 229 -32.12 -10.33 -11.47
CA GLU A 229 -32.14 -11.61 -10.76
C GLU A 229 -30.97 -12.53 -11.18
N LYS A 230 -30.64 -12.57 -12.48
CA LYS A 230 -29.53 -13.38 -12.97
C LYS A 230 -28.17 -12.82 -12.53
N ILE A 231 -27.99 -11.50 -12.54
CA ILE A 231 -26.78 -10.84 -12.05
C ILE A 231 -26.63 -11.04 -10.55
N ASP A 232 -27.70 -10.92 -9.78
CA ASP A 232 -27.68 -11.11 -8.32
C ASP A 232 -27.30 -12.55 -7.95
N ARG A 233 -27.84 -13.54 -8.68
CA ARG A 233 -27.41 -14.95 -8.54
C ARG A 233 -25.92 -15.14 -8.85
N LEU A 234 -25.40 -14.47 -9.88
CA LEU A 234 -23.98 -14.52 -10.22
C LEU A 234 -23.12 -13.84 -9.14
N LYS A 235 -23.54 -12.67 -8.65
CA LYS A 235 -22.89 -11.97 -7.55
C LYS A 235 -22.83 -12.85 -6.31
N SER A 236 -23.95 -13.46 -5.91
CA SER A 236 -24.01 -14.39 -4.78
C SER A 236 -23.00 -15.54 -4.92
N LYS A 237 -22.90 -16.17 -6.09
CA LYS A 237 -21.90 -17.23 -6.33
C LYS A 237 -20.46 -16.73 -6.17
N TRP A 238 -20.15 -15.54 -6.68
CA TRP A 238 -18.81 -14.96 -6.57
C TRP A 238 -18.48 -14.42 -5.18
N THR A 239 -19.46 -13.90 -4.45
CA THR A 239 -19.29 -13.53 -3.04
C THR A 239 -19.03 -14.75 -2.18
N ASP A 240 -19.75 -15.85 -2.41
CA ASP A 240 -19.54 -17.11 -1.69
C ASP A 240 -18.18 -17.73 -2.02
N ALA A 241 -17.72 -17.62 -3.27
CA ALA A 241 -16.38 -18.05 -3.64
C ALA A 241 -15.30 -17.17 -2.97
N LEU A 242 -15.53 -15.86 -2.90
CA LEU A 242 -14.62 -14.92 -2.26
C LEU A 242 -14.51 -15.16 -0.75
N THR A 243 -15.64 -15.37 -0.06
CA THR A 243 -15.64 -15.67 1.39
C THR A 243 -14.90 -16.97 1.68
N LYS A 244 -15.11 -18.02 0.89
CA LYS A 244 -14.36 -19.28 1.01
C LYS A 244 -12.85 -19.08 0.81
N CYS A 245 -12.43 -18.36 -0.22
CA CYS A 245 -11.01 -18.09 -0.45
C CYS A 245 -10.39 -17.25 0.67
N THR A 246 -11.13 -16.27 1.20
CA THR A 246 -10.67 -15.41 2.30
C THR A 246 -10.56 -16.19 3.61
N SER A 247 -11.50 -17.11 3.87
CA SER A 247 -11.43 -18.02 5.01
C SER A 247 -10.17 -18.91 4.93
N LEU A 248 -9.86 -19.46 3.76
CA LEU A 248 -8.63 -20.23 3.54
C LEU A 248 -7.37 -19.38 3.72
N GLU A 249 -7.39 -18.11 3.32
CA GLU A 249 -6.26 -17.21 3.56
C GLU A 249 -6.02 -16.98 5.06
N ASN A 250 -7.09 -16.78 5.83
CA ASN A 250 -7.02 -16.65 7.28
C ASN A 250 -6.50 -17.94 7.94
N GLU A 251 -6.93 -19.11 7.47
CA GLU A 251 -6.44 -20.41 7.97
C GLU A 251 -4.95 -20.60 7.67
N ILE A 252 -4.51 -20.33 6.43
CA ILE A 252 -3.08 -20.35 6.05
C ILE A 252 -2.28 -19.37 6.91
N HIS A 253 -2.82 -18.18 7.15
CA HIS A 253 -2.19 -17.17 8.01
C HIS A 253 -2.05 -17.69 9.44
N MET A 254 -3.11 -18.26 10.02
CA MET A 254 -3.10 -18.84 11.36
C MET A 254 -2.05 -19.96 11.50
N LEU A 255 -1.95 -20.86 10.52
CA LEU A 255 -0.94 -21.91 10.49
C LEU A 255 0.48 -21.33 10.40
N SER A 256 0.68 -20.28 9.61
CA SER A 256 1.97 -19.59 9.53
C SER A 256 2.35 -18.88 10.83
N THR A 257 1.38 -18.28 11.52
CA THR A 257 1.62 -17.63 12.81
C THR A 257 1.85 -18.64 13.93
N GLN A 258 1.21 -19.81 13.89
CA GLN A 258 1.46 -20.89 14.84
C GLN A 258 2.84 -21.51 14.66
N THR A 259 3.30 -21.70 13.42
CA THR A 259 4.67 -22.19 13.15
C THR A 259 5.71 -21.17 13.60
N VAL A 260 5.51 -19.88 13.29
CA VAL A 260 6.38 -18.80 13.81
C VAL A 260 6.34 -18.78 15.34
N SER A 261 5.17 -18.83 15.97
CA SER A 261 5.06 -18.86 17.42
C SER A 261 5.79 -20.06 18.05
N LYS A 262 5.72 -21.25 17.43
CA LYS A 262 6.47 -22.42 17.89
C LYS A 262 7.98 -22.22 17.75
N LEU A 263 8.45 -21.72 16.60
CA LEU A 263 9.87 -21.41 16.39
C LEU A 263 10.39 -20.37 17.40
N TRP A 264 9.57 -19.37 17.74
CA TRP A 264 9.91 -18.41 18.78
C TRP A 264 9.88 -19.02 20.18
N LEU A 265 8.91 -19.89 20.49
CA LEU A 265 8.88 -20.61 21.75
C LEU A 265 10.11 -21.53 21.89
N ASP A 266 10.50 -22.22 20.83
CA ASP A 266 11.69 -23.07 20.81
C ASP A 266 12.99 -22.24 20.88
N ALA A 267 13.03 -21.06 20.26
CA ALA A 267 14.19 -20.17 20.31
C ALA A 267 14.34 -19.47 21.68
N LEU A 268 13.23 -19.10 22.32
CA LEU A 268 13.23 -18.38 23.60
C LEU A 268 13.26 -19.32 24.81
N PHE A 269 12.64 -20.50 24.69
CA PHE A 269 12.43 -21.44 25.80
C PHE A 269 12.95 -22.84 25.48
N SER A 270 13.89 -22.95 24.53
CA SER A 270 14.51 -24.19 24.02
C SER A 270 14.32 -25.39 24.96
N ASN A 271 13.65 -26.43 24.46
CA ASN A 271 13.38 -27.70 25.16
C ASN A 271 14.49 -28.01 26.17
N SER A 272 14.16 -27.84 27.44
CA SER A 272 15.04 -27.83 28.59
C SER A 272 15.68 -29.18 28.92
N GLU A 273 15.72 -30.13 27.97
CA GLU A 273 16.28 -31.46 28.18
C GLU A 273 17.78 -31.52 27.88
N SER A 274 18.39 -30.46 27.31
CA SER A 274 19.84 -30.42 27.02
C SER A 274 20.63 -29.37 27.83
N SER A 275 20.03 -28.67 28.78
CA SER A 275 20.76 -27.74 29.66
C SER A 275 21.19 -28.45 30.94
N VAL A 276 22.15 -29.37 30.82
CA VAL A 276 23.03 -29.73 31.93
C VAL A 276 23.80 -28.47 32.27
N LEU A 277 23.41 -27.86 33.39
CA LEU A 277 24.11 -26.89 34.23
C LEU A 277 25.56 -26.58 33.82
N GLU A 278 25.84 -25.32 33.46
CA GLU A 278 27.08 -24.63 33.86
C GLU A 278 26.99 -23.11 33.57
N ASP A 279 27.11 -22.31 34.64
CA ASP A 279 27.50 -20.89 34.77
C ASP A 279 26.42 -19.76 34.72
N ASP A 280 25.94 -19.42 35.93
CA ASP A 280 24.87 -18.47 36.30
C ASP A 280 25.09 -16.97 35.97
N ALA A 281 26.23 -16.58 35.37
CA ALA A 281 26.49 -15.18 34.99
C ALA A 281 26.42 -14.93 33.48
N SER A 282 26.60 -15.97 32.67
CA SER A 282 26.55 -15.88 31.20
C SER A 282 25.11 -15.69 30.72
N ASP A 283 24.14 -16.31 31.40
CA ASP A 283 22.73 -16.25 31.02
C ASP A 283 22.07 -14.89 31.27
N PHE A 284 22.49 -14.15 32.29
CA PHE A 284 21.96 -12.80 32.51
C PHE A 284 22.35 -11.84 31.38
N ASN A 285 23.61 -11.89 30.92
CA ASN A 285 24.07 -11.07 29.79
C ASN A 285 23.37 -11.45 28.48
N LYS A 286 23.12 -12.75 28.23
CA LYS A 286 22.30 -13.19 27.08
C LYS A 286 20.89 -12.63 27.16
N LEU A 287 20.29 -12.59 28.34
CA LEU A 287 18.95 -12.06 28.56
C LEU A 287 18.90 -10.54 28.31
N LEU A 288 19.95 -9.82 28.69
CA LEU A 288 20.15 -8.41 28.33
C LEU A 288 20.32 -8.22 26.81
N ASP A 289 21.05 -9.09 26.12
CA ASP A 289 21.27 -8.99 24.67
C ASP A 289 20.00 -9.28 23.86
N VAL A 290 19.20 -10.27 24.28
CA VAL A 290 17.86 -10.53 23.73
C VAL A 290 16.98 -9.31 23.93
N ARG A 291 17.04 -8.71 25.12
CA ARG A 291 16.24 -7.53 25.44
C ARG A 291 16.65 -6.31 24.59
N ARG A 292 17.95 -6.05 24.45
CA ARG A 292 18.48 -4.99 23.58
C ARG A 292 18.06 -5.18 22.12
N SER A 293 18.10 -6.42 21.64
CA SER A 293 17.66 -6.77 20.28
C SER A 293 16.16 -6.52 20.06
N TRP A 294 15.37 -6.74 21.11
CA TRP A 294 13.95 -6.42 21.11
C TRP A 294 13.69 -4.91 21.10
N ASP A 295 14.42 -4.16 21.92
CA ASP A 295 14.27 -2.71 22.03
C ASP A 295 14.66 -1.99 20.72
N LEU A 296 15.60 -2.54 19.94
CA LEU A 296 15.91 -2.06 18.57
C LEU A 296 14.71 -2.15 17.61
N CYS A 297 13.76 -3.04 17.87
CA CYS A 297 12.54 -3.18 17.07
C CYS A 297 11.42 -2.24 17.54
N LEU A 298 11.57 -1.58 18.69
CA LEU A 298 10.67 -0.55 19.18
C LEU A 298 10.91 0.74 18.42
N VAL A 299 9.98 1.07 17.53
CA VAL A 299 10.02 2.31 16.79
C VAL A 299 9.20 3.35 17.55
N ASN A 300 9.73 4.56 17.74
CA ASN A 300 8.99 5.69 18.34
C ASN A 300 7.66 5.94 17.62
N ASP A 301 6.65 6.32 18.39
CA ASP A 301 5.27 6.57 17.92
C ASP A 301 5.17 7.61 16.79
N GLU A 302 6.20 8.43 16.56
CA GLU A 302 6.26 9.40 15.47
C GLU A 302 6.61 8.79 14.10
N ASN A 303 7.03 7.53 14.05
CA ASN A 303 7.42 6.91 12.79
C ASN A 303 6.20 6.41 12.01
N VAL A 304 5.96 7.00 10.84
CA VAL A 304 4.79 6.78 9.98
C VAL A 304 4.66 5.32 9.50
N PHE A 305 5.75 4.55 9.56
CA PHE A 305 5.78 3.15 9.12
C PHE A 305 5.32 2.13 10.19
N GLY A 306 5.04 2.57 11.42
CA GLY A 306 4.63 1.70 12.52
C GLY A 306 5.74 0.83 13.09
N SER A 307 5.46 0.18 14.22
CA SER A 307 6.39 -0.77 14.85
C SER A 307 6.62 -1.98 13.96
N SER A 308 7.87 -2.46 13.89
CA SER A 308 8.21 -3.72 13.20
C SER A 308 7.74 -4.95 14.00
N ILE A 309 7.20 -4.75 15.20
CA ILE A 309 6.71 -5.80 16.08
C ILE A 309 5.30 -6.23 15.64
N PRO A 310 5.04 -7.54 15.48
CA PRO A 310 3.74 -8.04 15.09
C PRO A 310 2.62 -7.64 16.09
N PRO A 311 1.41 -7.34 15.60
CA PRO A 311 0.27 -7.03 16.46
C PRO A 311 -0.06 -8.20 17.41
N GLY A 312 -0.32 -7.89 18.69
CA GLY A 312 -0.68 -8.86 19.73
C GLY A 312 0.48 -9.30 20.65
N TRP A 313 1.69 -8.81 20.41
CA TRP A 313 2.84 -9.08 21.27
C TRP A 313 2.87 -8.15 22.49
N VAL A 314 3.37 -8.66 23.62
CA VAL A 314 3.53 -7.86 24.85
C VAL A 314 4.66 -6.86 24.62
N MET A 315 4.30 -5.60 24.53
CA MET A 315 5.27 -4.50 24.47
C MET A 315 5.93 -4.35 25.83
N PRO A 316 7.24 -4.08 25.88
CA PRO A 316 7.87 -3.70 27.12
C PRO A 316 7.20 -2.51 27.78
N ASN A 317 7.25 -2.48 29.11
CA ASN A 317 6.82 -1.29 29.84
C ASN A 317 7.70 -0.10 29.42
N PRO A 318 7.12 1.03 28.95
CA PRO A 318 7.88 2.22 28.58
C PRO A 318 8.64 2.82 29.77
N ASN A 319 8.19 2.54 31.00
CA ASN A 319 8.84 2.95 32.24
C ASN A 319 9.34 1.72 33.02
N PRO A 320 10.52 1.17 32.67
CA PRO A 320 11.11 0.05 33.41
C PRO A 320 11.41 0.43 34.86
N SER A 321 11.49 -0.57 35.76
CA SER A 321 11.90 -0.33 37.15
C SER A 321 13.33 0.22 37.22
N ALA A 322 13.69 0.91 38.30
CA ALA A 322 15.01 1.53 38.44
C ALA A 322 16.18 0.53 38.28
N GLU A 323 15.99 -0.70 38.75
CA GLU A 323 16.96 -1.79 38.59
C GLU A 323 17.17 -2.15 37.11
N TRP A 324 16.07 -2.31 36.35
CA TRP A 324 16.11 -2.63 34.92
C TRP A 324 16.56 -1.47 34.05
N ALA A 325 16.16 -0.24 34.41
CA ALA A 325 16.53 0.97 33.70
C ALA A 325 18.06 1.10 33.60
N SER A 326 18.80 0.71 34.64
CA SER A 326 20.27 0.77 34.65
C SER A 326 20.94 -0.03 33.54
N PHE A 327 20.30 -1.10 33.06
CA PHE A 327 20.83 -1.98 32.00
C PHE A 327 20.42 -1.55 30.58
N LEU A 328 19.48 -0.61 30.45
CA LEU A 328 18.95 -0.11 29.18
C LEU A 328 19.66 1.17 28.68
N VAL A 329 20.60 1.71 29.46
CA VAL A 329 21.16 3.09 29.33
C VAL A 329 22.11 3.31 28.15
N GLU A 330 22.40 2.32 27.31
CA GLU A 330 23.26 2.54 26.13
C GLU A 330 22.49 2.43 24.82
N GLN A 331 21.70 3.44 24.45
CA GLN A 331 21.45 3.80 23.04
C GLN A 331 21.23 5.32 22.91
N LEU A 332 22.27 5.99 22.38
CA LEU A 332 22.18 7.25 21.65
C LEU A 332 21.77 6.96 20.21
#